data_AF-A0AAU7P095-F1
#
_entry.id   AF-A0AAU7P095-F1
#
_cell.length_a   1.000
_cell.length_b   1.000
_cell.length_c   1.000
_cell.angle_alpha   90.00
_cell.angle_beta   90.00
_cell.angle_gamma   90.00
#
_symmetry.space_group_name_H-M   'P 1'
#
loop_
_entity.id
_entity.type
_entity.pdbx_description
1 polymer ?
#
loop_
_entity_poly.entity_id
_entity_poly.type
_entity_poly.pdbx_seq_one_letter_code
_entity_poly.pdbx_strand_id
1 'polypeptide(L)'
;MTFKQLWPLSPKAKERRKWSQAEMIRIFALPDRWLAQEILRLCRQARTDQPERFDLRIMNYDIALVTNVAPEVAKRLGANKFTQNERLDVDVIRLSNQRLRDYVGNCLSNCSLRTSEDNKTRPSAWALLTREVYFGNPVMIGMDRLASPEASISTYDIAARRMLEISSVRGLDPTWRWTPEFEIASQHNRSKSIEITNDDGKDDETSFCLR
;
A
#
# COMPACT_ATOMS: atom_id res chain seq x y z
N MET A 1 -27.83 -21.07 8.84
CA MET A 1 -26.65 -20.19 8.62
C MET A 1 -25.96 -20.62 7.35
N THR A 2 -26.07 -19.83 6.28
CA THR A 2 -25.50 -20.17 4.97
C THR A 2 -24.06 -19.69 4.93
N PHE A 3 -23.11 -20.61 4.89
CA PHE A 3 -21.69 -20.29 4.66
C PHE A 3 -21.59 -19.53 3.34
N LYS A 4 -21.14 -18.26 3.41
CA LYS A 4 -20.71 -17.53 2.22
C LYS A 4 -19.53 -18.30 1.63
N GLN A 5 -19.80 -19.01 0.53
CA GLN A 5 -18.79 -19.68 -0.27
C GLN A 5 -17.75 -18.62 -0.68
N LEU A 6 -16.58 -18.65 -0.04
CA LEU A 6 -15.46 -17.79 -0.41
C LEU A 6 -15.01 -18.22 -1.81
N TRP A 7 -15.42 -17.47 -2.82
CA TRP A 7 -15.03 -17.78 -4.19
C TRP A 7 -13.50 -17.71 -4.30
N PRO A 8 -12.83 -18.78 -4.77
CA PRO A 8 -11.38 -18.76 -4.88
C PRO A 8 -10.95 -17.66 -5.87
N LEU A 9 -9.90 -16.91 -5.51
CA LEU A 9 -9.32 -15.88 -6.39
C LEU A 9 -9.01 -16.49 -7.77
N SER A 10 -9.34 -15.76 -8.84
CA SER A 10 -9.00 -16.18 -10.20
C SER A 10 -7.47 -16.33 -10.36
N PRO A 11 -6.99 -17.21 -11.27
CA PRO A 11 -5.56 -17.37 -11.51
C PRO A 11 -4.85 -16.04 -11.80
N LYS A 12 -5.47 -15.17 -12.61
CA LYS A 12 -4.97 -13.81 -12.91
C LYS A 12 -4.88 -12.95 -11.64
N ALA A 13 -5.88 -12.99 -10.76
CA ALA A 13 -5.84 -12.25 -9.50
C ALA A 13 -4.73 -12.77 -8.57
N LYS A 14 -4.50 -14.08 -8.53
CA LYS A 14 -3.39 -14.68 -7.77
C LYS A 14 -2.03 -14.24 -8.31
N GLU A 15 -1.85 -14.28 -9.63
CA GLU A 15 -0.62 -13.84 -10.30
C GLU A 15 -0.35 -12.36 -10.05
N ARG A 16 -1.36 -11.51 -10.23
CA ARG A 16 -1.28 -10.07 -9.94
C ARG A 16 -0.88 -9.78 -8.50
N ARG A 17 -1.44 -10.52 -7.55
CA ARG A 17 -1.07 -10.39 -6.13
C ARG A 17 0.40 -10.77 -5.90
N LYS A 18 0.85 -11.90 -6.44
CA LYS A 18 2.25 -12.34 -6.34
C LYS A 18 3.20 -11.32 -6.95
N TRP A 19 2.87 -10.81 -8.14
CA TRP A 19 3.67 -9.80 -8.81
C TRP A 19 3.75 -8.51 -7.98
N SER A 20 2.61 -8.02 -7.47
CA SER A 20 2.57 -6.80 -6.64
C SER A 20 3.40 -6.95 -5.37
N GLN A 21 3.37 -8.12 -4.74
CA GLN A 21 4.16 -8.42 -3.56
C GLN A 21 5.66 -8.38 -3.88
N ALA A 22 6.08 -9.11 -4.92
CA ALA A 22 7.49 -9.12 -5.33
C ALA A 22 7.99 -7.72 -5.68
N GLU A 23 7.14 -6.93 -6.35
CA GLU A 23 7.46 -5.57 -6.73
C GLU A 23 7.61 -4.63 -5.53
N MET A 24 6.72 -4.71 -4.52
CA MET A 24 6.88 -3.88 -3.31
C MET A 24 8.14 -4.23 -2.53
N ILE A 25 8.51 -5.52 -2.46
CA ILE A 25 9.77 -5.97 -1.84
C ILE A 25 10.96 -5.37 -2.60
N ARG A 26 10.95 -5.45 -3.93
CA ARG A 26 12.00 -4.84 -4.77
C ARG A 26 12.11 -3.34 -4.53
N ILE A 27 10.97 -2.62 -4.55
CA ILE A 27 10.92 -1.16 -4.34
C ILE A 27 11.44 -0.78 -2.96
N PHE A 28 11.06 -1.52 -1.92
CA PHE A 28 11.53 -1.29 -0.56
C PHE A 28 13.05 -1.37 -0.42
N ALA A 29 13.67 -2.31 -1.13
CA ALA A 29 15.12 -2.52 -1.13
C ALA A 29 15.91 -1.46 -1.93
N LEU A 30 15.26 -0.60 -2.71
CA LEU A 30 15.95 0.42 -3.50
C LEU A 30 16.61 1.47 -2.59
N PRO A 31 17.85 1.92 -2.84
CA PRO A 31 18.40 3.11 -2.19
C PRO A 31 17.61 4.38 -2.53
N ASP A 32 17.70 5.43 -1.72
CA ASP A 32 16.85 6.64 -1.81
C ASP A 32 16.78 7.24 -3.21
N ARG A 33 17.94 7.42 -3.84
CA ARG A 33 18.02 7.96 -5.21
C ARG A 33 17.26 7.09 -6.22
N TRP A 34 17.33 5.77 -6.09
CA TRP A 34 16.66 4.83 -6.99
C TRP A 34 15.18 4.72 -6.69
N LEU A 35 14.79 4.74 -5.41
CA LEU A 35 13.39 4.83 -5.01
C LEU A 35 12.75 6.12 -5.55
N ALA A 36 13.43 7.25 -5.45
CA ALA A 36 12.98 8.53 -5.99
C ALA A 36 12.70 8.46 -7.49
N GLN A 37 13.62 7.87 -8.26
CA GLN A 37 13.44 7.66 -9.70
C GLN A 37 12.27 6.72 -10.00
N GLU A 38 12.12 5.68 -9.21
CA GLU A 38 11.04 4.71 -9.39
C GLU A 38 9.66 5.32 -9.12
N ILE A 39 9.53 6.14 -8.07
CA ILE A 39 8.31 6.90 -7.80
C ILE A 39 7.98 7.81 -8.99
N LEU A 40 8.94 8.57 -9.51
CA LEU A 40 8.71 9.43 -10.68
C LEU A 40 8.35 8.64 -11.93
N ARG A 41 9.01 7.51 -12.17
CA ARG A 41 8.71 6.62 -13.28
C ARG A 41 7.26 6.16 -13.22
N LEU A 42 6.79 5.73 -12.04
CA LEU A 42 5.40 5.33 -11.82
C LEU A 42 4.42 6.50 -12.04
N CYS A 43 4.73 7.71 -11.54
CA CYS A 43 3.88 8.89 -11.74
C CYS A 43 3.74 9.23 -13.24
N ARG A 44 4.85 9.21 -13.98
CA ARG A 44 4.86 9.48 -15.42
C ARG A 44 4.09 8.41 -16.18
N GLN A 45 4.35 7.14 -15.88
CA GLN A 45 3.65 6.03 -16.51
C GLN A 45 2.15 6.09 -16.24
N ALA A 46 1.72 6.42 -15.02
CA ALA A 46 0.30 6.58 -14.70
C ALA A 46 -0.36 7.65 -15.57
N ARG A 47 0.30 8.80 -15.76
CA ARG A 47 -0.20 9.87 -16.65
C ARG A 47 -0.20 9.47 -18.12
N THR A 48 0.76 8.67 -18.56
CA THR A 48 0.81 8.14 -19.93
C THR A 48 -0.28 7.10 -20.18
N ASP A 49 -0.56 6.24 -19.20
CA ASP A 49 -1.53 5.15 -19.33
C ASP A 49 -2.98 5.63 -19.27
N GLN A 50 -3.25 6.73 -18.55
CA GLN A 50 -4.61 7.27 -18.30
C GLN A 50 -4.59 8.82 -18.38
N PRO A 51 -4.25 9.43 -19.53
CA PRO A 51 -4.08 10.88 -19.64
C PRO A 51 -5.33 11.67 -19.25
N GLU A 52 -6.52 11.16 -19.56
CA GLU A 52 -7.81 11.76 -19.22
C GLU A 52 -8.07 11.84 -17.71
N ARG A 53 -7.52 10.90 -16.93
CA ARG A 53 -7.65 10.90 -15.46
C ARG A 53 -6.81 12.00 -14.81
N PHE A 54 -5.72 12.38 -15.47
CA PHE A 54 -4.73 13.32 -14.95
C PHE A 54 -4.75 14.68 -15.66
N ASP A 55 -5.92 15.06 -16.18
CA ASP A 55 -6.16 16.39 -16.72
C ASP A 55 -6.05 17.44 -15.60
N LEU A 56 -5.04 18.32 -15.71
CA LEU A 56 -4.72 19.34 -14.71
C LEU A 56 -5.83 20.38 -14.50
N ARG A 57 -6.85 20.43 -15.37
CA ARG A 57 -8.04 21.29 -15.18
C ARG A 57 -8.97 20.78 -14.09
N ILE A 58 -8.83 19.51 -13.71
CA ILE A 58 -9.57 18.87 -12.63
C ILE A 58 -8.68 18.85 -11.39
N MET A 59 -9.21 19.24 -10.23
CA MET A 59 -8.46 19.21 -8.98
C MET A 59 -9.05 18.16 -8.04
N ASN A 60 -8.34 17.04 -7.89
CA ASN A 60 -8.70 15.96 -6.96
C ASN A 60 -7.44 15.32 -6.37
N TYR A 61 -7.62 14.42 -5.40
CA TYR A 61 -6.52 13.77 -4.71
C TYR A 61 -5.69 12.86 -5.62
N ASP A 62 -6.28 12.25 -6.66
CA ASP A 62 -5.55 11.41 -7.61
C ASP A 62 -4.52 12.24 -8.38
N ILE A 63 -4.95 13.40 -8.87
CA ILE A 63 -4.13 14.34 -9.62
C ILE A 63 -3.06 14.92 -8.69
N ALA A 64 -3.46 15.43 -7.52
CA ALA A 64 -2.53 15.96 -6.53
C ALA A 64 -1.44 14.95 -6.17
N LEU A 65 -1.80 13.67 -5.96
CA LEU A 65 -0.85 12.61 -5.67
C LEU A 65 0.18 12.43 -6.78
N VAL A 66 -0.27 12.34 -8.04
CA VAL A 66 0.59 11.97 -9.17
C VAL A 66 1.41 13.13 -9.73
N THR A 67 0.90 14.36 -9.66
CA THR A 67 1.56 15.54 -10.26
C THR A 67 2.36 16.35 -9.26
N ASN A 68 1.97 16.38 -7.98
CA ASN A 68 2.58 17.25 -6.97
C ASN A 68 3.19 16.46 -5.82
N VAL A 69 2.39 15.67 -5.12
CA VAL A 69 2.80 15.06 -3.84
C VAL A 69 3.89 14.00 -4.02
N ALA A 70 3.64 12.94 -4.80
CA ALA A 70 4.63 11.89 -5.01
C ALA A 70 5.92 12.41 -5.70
N PRO A 71 5.84 13.33 -6.68
CA PRO A 71 7.02 14.01 -7.19
C PRO A 71 7.79 14.84 -6.14
N GLU A 72 7.12 15.50 -5.20
CA GLU A 72 7.78 16.20 -4.08
C GLU A 72 8.48 15.21 -3.13
N VAL A 73 7.87 14.06 -2.84
CA VAL A 73 8.53 12.97 -2.08
C VAL A 73 9.80 12.52 -2.80
N ALA A 74 9.70 12.25 -4.10
CA ALA A 74 10.86 11.86 -4.90
C ALA A 74 11.97 12.92 -4.91
N LYS A 75 11.61 14.21 -5.00
CA LYS A 75 12.57 15.32 -4.90
C LYS A 75 13.33 15.29 -3.58
N ARG A 76 12.64 15.09 -2.46
CA ARG A 76 13.25 15.06 -1.12
C ARG A 76 14.14 13.84 -0.90
N LEU A 77 13.86 12.74 -1.60
CA LEU A 77 14.72 11.55 -1.67
C LEU A 77 15.92 11.69 -2.62
N GLY A 78 16.04 12.81 -3.34
CA GLY A 78 17.19 13.12 -4.19
C GLY A 78 16.97 13.02 -5.70
N ALA A 79 15.72 12.89 -6.18
CA ALA A 79 15.45 13.10 -7.60
C ALA A 79 15.65 14.58 -7.99
N ASN A 80 16.22 14.81 -9.18
CA ASN A 80 16.57 16.14 -9.66
C ASN A 80 16.05 16.48 -11.07
N LYS A 81 15.51 15.49 -11.80
CA LYS A 81 14.99 15.69 -13.16
C LYS A 81 13.47 15.62 -13.15
N PHE A 82 12.83 16.79 -13.28
CA PHE A 82 11.38 16.94 -13.31
C PHE A 82 10.92 17.47 -14.67
N THR A 83 9.71 17.10 -15.08
CA THR A 83 9.05 17.69 -16.25
C THR A 83 8.28 18.95 -15.83
N GLN A 84 7.85 19.75 -16.82
CA GLN A 84 7.12 21.01 -16.56
C GLN A 84 5.78 20.82 -15.86
N ASN A 85 5.21 19.60 -15.87
CA ASN A 85 3.92 19.29 -15.26
C ASN A 85 4.06 18.57 -13.91
N GLU A 86 5.24 18.66 -13.28
CA GLU A 86 5.55 18.03 -11.99
C GLU A 86 5.88 19.11 -10.96
N ARG A 87 5.34 18.98 -9.75
CA ARG A 87 5.57 19.90 -8.62
C ARG A 87 5.14 21.33 -8.95
N LEU A 88 3.91 21.47 -9.43
CA LEU A 88 3.29 22.76 -9.75
C LEU A 88 2.72 23.47 -8.51
N ASP A 89 2.32 22.69 -7.51
CA ASP A 89 1.69 23.19 -6.30
C ASP A 89 2.75 23.69 -5.29
N VAL A 90 2.82 25.01 -5.15
CA VAL A 90 3.74 25.70 -4.24
C VAL A 90 3.46 25.37 -2.77
N ASP A 91 2.20 25.12 -2.41
CA ASP A 91 1.83 24.81 -1.03
C ASP A 91 2.38 23.44 -0.64
N VAL A 92 2.28 22.45 -1.54
CA VAL A 92 2.90 21.13 -1.36
C VAL A 92 4.42 21.22 -1.21
N ILE A 93 5.08 22.05 -2.02
CA ILE A 93 6.55 22.23 -1.96
C ILE A 93 6.97 22.79 -0.61
N ARG A 94 6.18 23.68 -0.01
CA ARG A 94 6.49 24.37 1.25
C ARG A 94 6.21 23.54 2.50
N LEU A 95 5.51 22.41 2.40
CA LEU A 95 5.21 21.56 3.55
C LEU A 95 6.50 21.04 4.22
N SER A 96 6.53 20.96 5.54
CA SER A 96 7.55 20.17 6.25
C SER A 96 7.44 18.69 5.90
N ASN A 97 8.47 17.87 6.16
CA ASN A 97 8.36 16.42 5.91
C ASN A 97 7.19 15.79 6.67
N GLN A 98 6.92 16.26 7.89
CA GLN A 98 5.79 15.78 8.67
C GLN A 98 4.44 16.15 8.03
N ARG A 99 4.25 17.42 7.65
CA ARG A 99 3.00 17.84 6.99
C ARG A 99 2.80 17.18 5.64
N LEU A 100 3.89 16.93 4.91
CA LEU A 100 3.86 16.17 3.67
C LEU A 100 3.42 14.71 3.92
N ARG A 101 3.89 14.09 5.01
CA ARG A 101 3.47 12.73 5.41
C ARG A 101 1.97 12.65 5.65
N ASP A 102 1.42 13.58 6.43
CA ASP A 102 -0.01 13.65 6.69
C ASP A 102 -0.79 13.85 5.38
N TYR A 103 -0.29 14.72 4.50
CA TYR A 103 -0.93 14.99 3.21
C TYR A 103 -0.90 13.79 2.27
N VAL A 104 0.20 13.03 2.23
CA VAL A 104 0.28 11.74 1.52
C VAL A 104 -0.78 10.78 2.06
N GLY A 105 -0.91 10.66 3.39
CA GLY A 105 -1.92 9.80 4.02
C GLY A 105 -3.35 10.20 3.62
N ASN A 106 -3.64 11.49 3.57
CA ASN A 106 -4.92 12.04 3.11
C ASN A 106 -5.17 11.74 1.62
N CYS A 107 -4.18 11.97 0.75
CA CYS A 107 -4.26 11.62 -0.66
C CYS A 107 -4.60 10.14 -0.83
N LEU A 108 -3.83 9.24 -0.20
CA LEU A 108 -4.05 7.80 -0.33
C LEU A 108 -5.41 7.34 0.21
N SER A 109 -5.92 8.01 1.25
CA SER A 109 -7.24 7.70 1.82
C SER A 109 -8.42 8.17 0.95
N ASN A 110 -8.20 9.18 0.12
CA ASN A 110 -9.24 9.80 -0.71
C ASN A 110 -9.05 9.55 -2.22
N CYS A 111 -7.99 8.85 -2.62
CA CYS A 111 -7.80 8.45 -4.00
C CYS A 111 -8.93 7.49 -4.42
N SER A 112 -9.45 7.70 -5.63
CA SER A 112 -10.63 6.96 -6.09
C SER A 112 -10.39 5.45 -6.09
N LEU A 113 -11.36 4.71 -5.54
CA LEU A 113 -11.35 3.24 -5.49
C LEU A 113 -11.10 2.64 -6.87
N ARG A 114 -10.34 1.54 -6.87
CA ARG A 114 -9.84 0.82 -8.04
C ARG A 114 -10.99 0.33 -8.91
N THR A 115 -11.35 1.06 -9.95
CA THR A 115 -12.24 0.56 -11.00
C THR A 115 -11.41 0.07 -12.19
N SER A 116 -11.51 -1.24 -12.46
CA SER A 116 -11.01 -1.95 -13.65
C SER A 116 -9.50 -2.31 -13.71
N GLU A 117 -9.05 -3.23 -12.86
CA GLU A 117 -7.85 -4.03 -13.19
C GLU A 117 -8.17 -5.47 -13.63
N ASP A 118 -9.44 -5.85 -13.64
CA ASP A 118 -9.88 -7.26 -13.56
C ASP A 118 -9.29 -8.18 -14.63
N ASN A 119 -8.91 -7.64 -15.80
CA ASN A 119 -8.41 -8.44 -16.93
C ASN A 119 -6.88 -8.51 -17.11
N LYS A 120 -6.08 -7.71 -16.40
CA LYS A 120 -4.60 -7.71 -16.53
C LYS A 120 -3.94 -8.66 -15.52
N THR A 121 -2.74 -9.16 -15.80
CA THR A 121 -1.92 -9.93 -14.82
C THR A 121 -0.96 -9.03 -14.03
N ARG A 122 -0.63 -7.85 -14.57
CA ARG A 122 0.20 -6.84 -13.89
C ARG A 122 -0.66 -5.63 -13.52
N PRO A 123 -0.50 -5.08 -12.29
CA PRO A 123 -1.11 -3.80 -11.93
C PRO A 123 -0.61 -2.67 -12.82
N SER A 124 -1.45 -1.67 -13.03
CA SER A 124 -1.07 -0.39 -13.60
C SER A 124 -0.14 0.39 -12.67
N ALA A 125 0.61 1.36 -13.21
CA ALA A 125 1.44 2.24 -12.39
C ALA A 125 0.60 3.03 -11.37
N TRP A 126 -0.60 3.45 -11.77
CA TRP A 126 -1.58 4.08 -10.88
C TRP A 126 -1.97 3.18 -9.70
N ALA A 127 -2.26 1.90 -9.95
CA ALA A 127 -2.63 0.96 -8.90
C ALA A 127 -1.49 0.65 -7.93
N LEU A 128 -0.22 0.77 -8.36
CA LEU A 128 0.93 0.68 -7.47
C LEU A 128 1.05 1.94 -6.60
N LEU A 129 0.84 3.13 -7.17
CA LEU A 129 0.91 4.40 -6.44
C LEU A 129 -0.23 4.58 -5.42
N THR A 130 -1.40 3.99 -5.68
CA THR A 130 -2.57 4.00 -4.78
C THR A 130 -2.76 2.70 -4.04
N ARG A 131 -1.71 1.89 -3.97
CA ARG A 131 -1.75 0.68 -3.17
C ARG A 131 -1.96 1.04 -1.70
N GLU A 132 -2.82 0.29 -1.02
CA GLU A 132 -3.02 0.46 0.42
C GLU A 132 -1.71 0.26 1.17
N VAL A 133 -1.46 1.10 2.17
CA VAL A 133 -0.16 1.20 2.87
C VAL A 133 0.29 -0.11 3.50
N TYR A 134 -0.66 -0.90 4.01
CA TYR A 134 -0.41 -2.20 4.65
C TYR A 134 -0.06 -3.35 3.70
N PHE A 135 -0.10 -3.08 2.39
CA PHE A 135 0.41 -3.97 1.35
C PHE A 135 1.70 -3.44 0.70
N GLY A 136 2.29 -2.40 1.29
CA GLY A 136 3.37 -1.62 0.70
C GLY A 136 2.82 -0.56 -0.25
N ASN A 137 3.38 0.65 -0.18
CA ASN A 137 3.09 1.73 -1.10
C ASN A 137 4.40 2.49 -1.40
N PRO A 138 4.80 2.69 -2.67
CA PRO A 138 6.07 3.31 -3.01
C PRO A 138 6.26 4.71 -2.39
N VAL A 139 5.19 5.50 -2.35
CA VAL A 139 5.22 6.87 -1.82
C VAL A 139 5.37 6.83 -0.30
N MET A 140 4.63 5.96 0.41
CA MET A 140 4.79 5.82 1.85
C MET A 140 6.13 5.21 2.27
N ILE A 141 6.65 4.25 1.51
CA ILE A 141 8.03 3.74 1.71
C ILE A 141 9.02 4.89 1.62
N GLY A 142 8.84 5.80 0.65
CA GLY A 142 9.62 7.02 0.55
C GLY A 142 9.47 7.95 1.76
N MET A 143 8.22 8.17 2.20
CA MET A 143 7.94 9.01 3.37
C MET A 143 8.54 8.46 4.66
N ASP A 144 8.52 7.14 4.86
CA ASP A 144 9.12 6.49 6.03
C ASP A 144 10.64 6.73 6.13
N ARG A 145 11.31 7.08 5.02
CA ARG A 145 12.73 7.47 5.02
C ARG A 145 12.95 8.95 5.34
N LEU A 146 11.96 9.80 5.08
CA LEU A 146 12.04 11.24 5.25
C LEU A 146 11.52 11.72 6.61
N ALA A 147 10.54 11.02 7.18
CA ALA A 147 9.93 11.34 8.45
C ALA A 147 9.33 10.10 9.11
N SER A 148 9.61 9.94 10.40
CA SER A 148 8.87 9.03 11.29
C SER A 148 7.57 9.71 11.75
N PRO A 149 6.51 8.95 12.09
CA PRO A 149 5.31 9.53 12.68
C PRO A 149 5.65 10.27 13.99
N GLU A 150 5.02 11.43 14.21
CA GLU A 150 5.17 12.16 15.46
C GLU A 150 4.49 11.42 16.63
N ALA A 151 5.22 11.29 17.74
CA ALA A 151 4.75 10.55 18.93
C ALA A 151 3.50 11.16 19.57
N SER A 152 3.33 12.49 19.50
CA SER A 152 2.18 13.22 20.06
C SER A 152 0.97 13.29 19.13
N ILE A 153 1.08 12.78 17.90
CA ILE A 153 0.11 12.96 16.81
C ILE A 153 -0.24 11.60 16.15
N SER A 154 -0.29 10.52 16.94
CA SER A 154 -0.84 9.24 16.45
C SER A 154 -2.31 9.35 15.97
N THR A 155 -2.98 10.47 16.23
CA THR A 155 -4.33 10.80 15.75
C THR A 155 -4.41 11.33 14.32
N TYR A 156 -3.36 11.98 13.76
CA TYR A 156 -3.43 12.60 12.42
C TYR A 156 -2.66 11.85 11.32
N ASP A 157 -1.69 11.00 11.67
CA ASP A 157 -1.03 10.14 10.68
C ASP A 157 -1.92 8.92 10.37
N ILE A 158 -2.80 9.10 9.38
CA ILE A 158 -3.74 8.07 8.93
C ILE A 158 -3.00 6.81 8.46
N ALA A 159 -1.82 6.95 7.84
CA ALA A 159 -1.08 5.81 7.32
C ALA A 159 -0.49 4.97 8.45
N ALA A 160 0.18 5.61 9.42
CA ALA A 160 0.71 4.94 10.60
C ALA A 160 -0.40 4.28 11.44
N ARG A 161 -1.53 4.98 11.63
CA ARG A 161 -2.69 4.42 12.35
C ARG A 161 -3.23 3.17 11.67
N ARG A 162 -3.41 3.19 10.35
CA ARG A 162 -3.84 2.00 9.58
C ARG A 162 -2.84 0.85 9.71
N MET A 163 -1.54 1.15 9.69
CA MET A 163 -0.49 0.13 9.87
C MET A 163 -0.58 -0.53 11.25
N LEU A 164 -0.73 0.26 12.32
CA LEU A 164 -0.86 -0.22 13.70
C LEU A 164 -2.13 -1.06 13.91
N GLU A 165 -3.26 -0.61 13.33
CA GLU A 165 -4.52 -1.34 13.38
C GLU A 165 -4.39 -2.70 12.68
N ILE A 166 -3.84 -2.72 11.46
CA ILE A 166 -3.67 -3.96 10.69
C ILE A 166 -2.62 -4.88 11.33
N SER A 167 -1.54 -4.36 11.91
CA SER A 167 -0.54 -5.19 12.60
C SER A 167 -1.18 -5.88 13.79
N SER A 168 -1.97 -5.16 14.57
CA SER A 168 -2.72 -5.72 15.70
C SER A 168 -3.71 -6.80 15.25
N VAL A 169 -4.50 -6.53 14.21
CA VAL A 169 -5.47 -7.51 13.67
C VAL A 169 -4.76 -8.76 13.12
N ARG A 170 -3.54 -8.61 12.61
CA ARG A 170 -2.73 -9.72 12.12
C ARG A 170 -1.94 -10.44 13.20
N GLY A 171 -2.00 -10.03 14.47
CA GLY A 171 -1.20 -10.61 15.55
C GLY A 171 0.31 -10.42 15.35
N LEU A 172 0.70 -9.30 14.73
CA LEU A 172 2.10 -8.91 14.53
C LEU A 172 2.49 -7.87 15.58
N ASP A 173 3.78 -7.76 15.85
CA ASP A 173 4.31 -6.68 16.67
C ASP A 173 3.85 -5.32 16.11
N PRO A 174 3.36 -4.41 16.95
CA PRO A 174 2.88 -3.10 16.51
C PRO A 174 3.94 -2.35 15.69
N THR A 175 3.61 -2.02 14.45
CA THR A 175 4.48 -1.24 13.55
C THR A 175 3.69 -0.18 12.81
N TRP A 176 4.30 0.98 12.63
CA TRP A 176 3.73 2.12 11.90
C TRP A 176 4.20 2.18 10.43
N ARG A 177 5.17 1.34 10.05
CA ARG A 177 5.72 1.26 8.69
C ARG A 177 5.55 -0.13 8.12
N TRP A 178 5.39 -0.18 6.81
CA TRP A 178 5.41 -1.45 6.09
C TRP A 178 6.84 -1.91 5.88
N THR A 179 7.08 -3.20 6.09
CA THR A 179 8.33 -3.89 5.75
C THR A 179 8.01 -5.22 5.03
N PRO A 180 8.95 -5.81 4.30
CA PRO A 180 8.74 -7.11 3.63
C PRO A 180 8.19 -8.22 4.54
N GLU A 181 8.58 -8.22 5.82
CA GLU A 181 8.13 -9.19 6.84
C GLU A 181 6.61 -9.13 7.07
N PHE A 182 6.01 -7.94 6.88
CA PHE A 182 4.57 -7.72 7.05
C PHE A 182 3.73 -8.53 6.06
N GLU A 183 4.26 -8.79 4.86
CA GLU A 183 3.60 -9.59 3.85
C GLU A 183 3.81 -11.09 4.11
N ILE A 184 5.01 -11.49 4.57
CA ILE A 184 5.35 -12.90 4.89
C ILE A 184 4.53 -13.42 6.07
N ALA A 185 4.39 -12.61 7.13
CA ALA A 185 3.66 -13.01 8.33
C ALA A 185 2.14 -13.10 8.07
N SER A 186 1.61 -12.28 7.16
CA SER A 186 0.20 -12.35 6.73
C SER A 186 -0.15 -13.67 6.01
N GLN A 187 0.85 -14.34 5.41
CA GLN A 187 0.68 -15.64 4.77
C GLN A 187 0.71 -16.77 5.79
N HIS A 188 1.62 -16.72 6.76
CA HIS A 188 1.73 -17.71 7.84
C HIS A 188 0.48 -17.78 8.71
N ASN A 189 -0.08 -16.63 9.10
CA ASN A 189 -1.29 -16.62 9.94
C ASN A 189 -2.54 -17.10 9.18
N ARG A 190 -2.60 -16.93 7.85
CA ARG A 190 -3.67 -17.53 7.04
C ARG A 190 -3.56 -19.05 6.93
N SER A 191 -2.33 -19.59 6.82
CA SER A 191 -2.13 -21.04 6.77
C SER A 191 -2.53 -21.70 8.09
N LYS A 192 -2.16 -21.11 9.24
CA LYS A 192 -2.55 -21.60 10.57
C LYS A 192 -4.07 -21.57 10.79
N SER A 193 -4.77 -20.53 10.35
CA SER A 193 -6.23 -20.47 10.47
C SER A 193 -6.97 -21.52 9.63
N ILE A 194 -6.37 -21.99 8.52
CA ILE A 194 -6.93 -23.05 7.68
C ILE A 194 -6.67 -24.42 8.30
N GLU A 195 -5.50 -24.63 8.90
CA GLU A 195 -5.16 -25.88 9.61
C GLU A 195 -6.04 -26.11 10.84
N ILE A 196 -6.33 -25.07 11.64
CA ILE A 196 -7.21 -25.17 12.82
C ILE A 196 -8.66 -25.50 12.42
N THR A 197 -9.10 -25.13 11.22
CA THR A 197 -10.45 -25.45 10.72
C THR A 197 -10.56 -26.82 10.03
N ASN A 198 -9.45 -27.51 9.80
CA ASN A 198 -9.46 -28.87 9.22
C ASN A 198 -9.33 -29.96 10.29
N ASP A 199 -9.20 -29.59 11.56
CA ASP A 199 -9.24 -30.50 12.70
C ASP A 199 -10.69 -30.75 13.13
N ASP A 200 -11.53 -31.14 12.16
CA ASP A 200 -12.78 -31.84 12.44
C ASP A 200 -12.39 -33.27 12.84
N GLY A 201 -11.98 -33.39 14.10
CA GLY A 201 -11.66 -34.65 14.77
C GLY A 201 -12.76 -35.68 14.53
N LYS A 202 -12.47 -36.59 13.60
CA LYS A 202 -13.04 -37.93 13.60
C LYS A 202 -11.94 -38.86 14.08
N ASP A 203 -11.95 -39.12 15.37
CA ASP A 203 -11.66 -40.44 15.89
C ASP A 203 -12.78 -40.77 16.88
N ASP A 204 -13.58 -41.76 16.50
CA ASP A 204 -14.52 -42.49 17.35
C ASP A 204 -13.77 -43.13 18.53
N GLU A 205 -14.35 -43.13 19.73
CA GLU A 205 -14.77 -44.36 20.41
C GLU A 205 -15.33 -44.09 21.82
N THR A 206 -16.54 -44.61 22.01
CA THR A 206 -17.24 -44.84 23.27
C THR A 206 -16.37 -45.52 24.34
N SER A 207 -16.35 -44.97 25.56
CA SER A 207 -16.22 -45.79 26.77
C SER A 207 -16.98 -45.16 27.94
N PHE A 208 -18.06 -45.86 28.31
CA PHE A 208 -18.73 -45.75 29.59
C PHE A 208 -17.77 -46.04 30.74
N CYS A 209 -17.79 -45.24 31.80
CA CYS A 209 -17.66 -45.73 33.18
C CYS A 209 -18.29 -44.72 34.15
N LEU A 210 -19.43 -45.13 34.71
CA LEU A 210 -20.02 -44.58 35.92
C LEU A 210 -19.09 -44.82 37.11
N ARG A 211 -18.94 -43.82 37.98
CA ARG A 211 -19.11 -43.94 39.44
C ARG A 211 -19.49 -42.60 40.03
#